data_AF-A0A165CUZ7-F1
#
_entry.id   AF-A0A165CUZ7-F1
#
_cell.length_a   1.000
_cell.length_b   1.000
_cell.length_c   1.000
_cell.angle_alpha   90.00
_cell.angle_beta   90.00
_cell.angle_gamma   90.00
#
_symmetry.space_group_name_H-M   'P 1'
#
loop_
_entity.id
_entity.type
_entity.pdbx_description
1 polymer ?
#
loop_
_entity_poly.entity_id
_entity_poly.type
_entity_poly.pdbx_seq_one_letter_code
_entity_poly.pdbx_strand_id
1 'polypeptide(L)'
;MTATQLNGDVILDIIENVYFDSNGNADMRTLHSMTLVSKQWARCTSPYLWHHIDTEPQDDSTITMLLKSLSDPNMASRIVMLALVLRPGRPFAPLILACPRLYELRVLIKQQALEEPLPVLPNVRSLVLEVWPTMSRIPFQILQQTPNLRCLRLQRELASWPPALAPPFKLYELSVRRPPKDHALAWLLRSATDSLVVLESYDVPGPAMRSFLAEHGAQLQSLRVFVHSFAWRTPLRACVALKEYKMVRMPTIQPLFELPKTIEHLAFANQGKDSIAPVTRLVKSLPNLRIITHDAWSAEQDDFLDLRNVCEQIGVALRVETFPFWNCEDAVEVDRFPRTKSLSNSGRMR
;
A
#
# COMPACT_ATOMS: atom_id res chain seq x y z
N MET A 1 14.26 -42.83 -13.83
CA MET A 1 12.90 -42.23 -13.84
C MET A 1 13.04 -40.83 -14.38
N THR A 2 12.52 -40.56 -15.59
CA THR A 2 12.46 -39.21 -16.15
C THR A 2 11.40 -38.43 -15.39
N ALA A 3 11.80 -37.41 -14.62
CA ALA A 3 10.86 -36.51 -13.98
C ALA A 3 9.97 -35.89 -15.08
N THR A 4 8.67 -36.13 -15.01
CA THR A 4 7.67 -35.48 -15.88
C THR A 4 7.82 -33.98 -15.75
N GLN A 5 8.13 -33.30 -16.86
CA GLN A 5 8.23 -31.85 -16.91
C GLN A 5 6.85 -31.25 -16.61
N LEU A 6 6.75 -30.41 -15.57
CA LEU A 6 5.54 -29.66 -15.27
C LEU A 6 5.28 -28.64 -16.38
N ASN A 7 4.00 -28.37 -16.69
CA ASN A 7 3.64 -27.29 -17.60
C ASN A 7 4.07 -25.93 -16.99
N GLY A 8 4.49 -24.99 -17.84
CA GLY A 8 4.83 -23.62 -17.44
C GLY A 8 3.70 -22.90 -16.71
N ASP A 9 2.43 -23.15 -17.08
CA ASP A 9 1.27 -22.54 -16.42
C ASP A 9 1.15 -22.99 -14.96
N VAL A 10 1.33 -24.30 -14.72
CA VAL A 10 1.33 -24.86 -13.35
C VAL A 10 2.48 -24.28 -12.51
N ILE A 11 3.65 -24.06 -13.12
CA ILE A 11 4.77 -23.42 -12.44
C ILE A 11 4.42 -21.97 -12.07
N LEU A 12 3.76 -21.21 -12.96
CA LEU A 12 3.34 -19.84 -12.67
C LEU A 12 2.30 -19.77 -11.55
N ASP A 13 1.33 -20.71 -11.53
CA ASP A 13 0.36 -20.82 -10.44
C ASP A 13 1.07 -21.09 -9.10
N ILE A 14 2.07 -21.97 -9.07
CA ILE A 14 2.86 -22.23 -7.87
C ILE A 14 3.61 -20.97 -7.44
N ILE A 15 4.27 -20.27 -8.37
CA ILE A 15 5.00 -19.03 -8.09
C ILE A 15 4.05 -17.98 -7.50
N GLU A 16 2.85 -17.80 -8.05
CA GLU A 16 1.86 -16.84 -7.52
C GLU A 16 1.46 -17.12 -6.07
N ASN A 17 1.32 -18.40 -5.70
CA ASN A 17 0.92 -18.79 -4.35
C ASN A 17 2.05 -18.69 -3.30
N VAL A 18 3.31 -18.64 -3.73
CA VAL A 18 4.48 -18.60 -2.83
C VAL A 18 5.35 -17.35 -3.01
N TYR A 19 4.92 -16.41 -3.86
CA TYR A 19 5.69 -15.22 -4.17
C TYR A 19 5.86 -14.31 -2.95
N PHE A 20 4.86 -14.25 -2.08
CA PHE A 20 4.89 -13.38 -0.91
C PHE A 20 5.24 -14.16 0.37
N ASP A 21 6.13 -13.61 1.18
CA ASP A 21 6.43 -14.10 2.52
C ASP A 21 5.29 -13.77 3.51
N SER A 22 5.44 -14.17 4.78
CA SER A 22 4.45 -13.86 5.83
C SER A 22 4.30 -12.36 6.10
N ASN A 23 5.26 -11.54 5.68
CA ASN A 23 5.21 -10.08 5.76
C ASN A 23 4.71 -9.45 4.46
N GLY A 24 4.19 -10.23 3.51
CA GLY A 24 3.69 -9.74 2.23
C GLY A 24 4.78 -9.16 1.33
N ASN A 25 6.07 -9.39 1.61
CA ASN A 25 7.17 -8.99 0.74
C ASN A 25 7.49 -10.11 -0.24
N ALA A 26 8.18 -9.81 -1.35
CA ALA A 26 8.65 -10.86 -2.25
C ALA A 26 9.62 -11.81 -1.52
N ASP A 27 9.31 -13.12 -1.49
CA ASP A 27 10.17 -14.14 -0.91
C ASP A 27 11.32 -14.47 -1.89
N MET A 28 12.31 -13.57 -1.92
CA MET A 28 13.48 -13.68 -2.79
C MET A 28 14.26 -14.98 -2.58
N ARG A 29 14.23 -15.54 -1.37
CA ARG A 29 14.89 -16.81 -1.06
C ARG A 29 14.19 -17.95 -1.78
N THR A 30 12.87 -18.05 -1.65
CA THR A 30 12.07 -19.07 -2.34
C THR A 30 12.19 -18.93 -3.86
N LEU A 31 12.09 -17.71 -4.40
CA LEU A 31 12.26 -17.47 -5.83
C LEU A 31 13.66 -17.86 -6.34
N HIS A 32 14.71 -17.59 -5.57
CA HIS A 32 16.05 -18.01 -5.95
C HIS A 32 16.17 -19.53 -5.97
N SER A 33 15.67 -20.23 -4.94
CA SER A 33 15.65 -21.70 -4.90
C SER A 33 14.89 -22.30 -6.08
N MET A 34 13.78 -21.69 -6.50
CA MET A 34 13.03 -22.13 -7.68
C MET A 34 13.82 -22.06 -8.98
N THR A 35 14.70 -21.07 -9.15
CA THR A 35 15.56 -21.01 -10.36
C THR A 35 16.56 -22.15 -10.46
N LEU A 36 16.88 -22.82 -9.35
CA LEU A 36 17.83 -23.93 -9.30
C LEU A 36 17.19 -25.30 -9.61
N VAL A 37 15.85 -25.37 -9.68
CA VAL A 37 15.11 -26.64 -9.88
C VAL A 37 15.33 -27.19 -11.30
N SER A 38 15.14 -26.35 -12.32
CA SER A 38 15.35 -26.72 -13.73
C SER A 38 15.37 -25.49 -14.64
N LYS A 39 15.77 -25.66 -15.91
CA LYS A 39 15.75 -24.58 -16.91
C LYS A 39 14.37 -23.96 -17.11
N GLN A 40 13.31 -24.75 -17.02
CA GLN A 40 11.93 -24.26 -17.19
C GLN A 40 11.50 -23.40 -16.00
N TRP A 41 11.77 -23.86 -14.78
CA TRP A 41 11.53 -23.09 -13.56
C TRP A 41 12.34 -21.79 -13.54
N ALA A 42 13.61 -21.84 -13.94
CA ALA A 42 14.43 -20.64 -14.12
C ALA A 42 13.77 -19.66 -15.09
N ARG A 43 13.33 -20.13 -16.27
CA ARG A 43 12.67 -19.27 -17.28
C ARG A 43 11.42 -18.59 -16.73
N CYS A 44 10.59 -19.29 -15.97
CA CYS A 44 9.36 -18.75 -15.38
C CYS A 44 9.64 -17.83 -14.18
N THR A 45 10.65 -18.12 -13.37
CA THR A 45 10.90 -17.42 -12.09
C THR A 45 11.82 -16.21 -12.23
N SER A 46 12.81 -16.27 -13.13
CA SER A 46 13.82 -15.21 -13.28
C SER A 46 13.25 -13.80 -13.52
N PRO A 47 12.15 -13.58 -14.26
CA PRO A 47 11.56 -12.25 -14.38
C PRO A 47 11.16 -11.64 -13.02
N TYR A 48 10.66 -12.46 -12.10
CA TYR A 48 10.19 -12.03 -10.79
C TYR A 48 11.31 -11.69 -9.81
N LEU A 49 12.52 -12.23 -10.01
CA LEU A 49 13.70 -11.88 -9.23
C LEU A 49 14.18 -10.44 -9.48
N TRP A 50 13.88 -9.89 -10.66
CA TRP A 50 14.25 -8.52 -11.03
C TRP A 50 13.09 -7.55 -10.86
N HIS A 51 11.93 -8.01 -10.40
CA HIS A 51 10.73 -7.19 -10.30
C HIS A 51 10.83 -6.13 -9.20
N HIS A 52 11.47 -6.51 -8.09
CA HIS A 52 11.71 -5.67 -6.92
C HIS A 52 13.20 -5.66 -6.60
N ILE A 53 13.80 -4.46 -6.61
CA ILE A 53 15.20 -4.26 -6.23
C ILE A 53 15.26 -3.37 -5.00
N ASP A 54 15.93 -3.88 -3.96
CA ASP A 54 16.18 -3.14 -2.73
C ASP A 54 17.68 -2.86 -2.56
N THR A 55 18.02 -1.57 -2.48
CA THR A 55 19.39 -1.10 -2.30
C THR A 55 19.71 -0.71 -0.85
N GLU A 56 18.80 -0.87 0.10
CA GLU A 56 18.98 -0.43 1.49
C GLU A 56 20.20 -1.02 2.20
N PRO A 57 20.45 -2.35 2.16
CA PRO A 57 21.62 -2.93 2.83
C PRO A 57 22.92 -2.80 2.01
N GLN A 58 22.86 -2.23 0.81
CA GLN A 58 23.93 -2.38 -0.18
C GLN A 58 25.03 -1.30 -0.05
N ASP A 59 26.27 -1.76 -0.23
CA ASP A 59 27.44 -0.91 -0.34
C ASP A 59 27.54 -0.24 -1.74
N ASP A 60 28.48 0.68 -1.91
CA ASP A 60 28.67 1.38 -3.19
C ASP A 60 29.10 0.44 -4.32
N SER A 61 29.78 -0.66 -3.98
CA SER A 61 30.23 -1.66 -4.94
C SER A 61 29.05 -2.41 -5.56
N THR A 62 28.05 -2.75 -4.76
CA THR A 62 26.84 -3.44 -5.21
C THR A 62 25.96 -2.53 -6.05
N ILE A 63 25.83 -1.25 -5.71
CA ILE A 63 25.12 -0.27 -6.55
C ILE A 63 25.82 -0.14 -7.92
N THR A 64 27.16 -0.08 -7.92
CA THR A 64 27.93 -0.04 -9.17
C THR A 64 27.72 -1.30 -10.01
N MET A 65 27.69 -2.47 -9.38
CA MET A 65 27.40 -3.73 -10.06
C MET A 65 25.97 -3.76 -10.62
N LEU A 66 25.00 -3.27 -9.85
CA LEU A 66 23.61 -3.15 -10.29
C LEU A 66 23.52 -2.25 -11.52
N LEU A 67 24.12 -1.06 -11.49
CA LEU A 67 24.16 -0.14 -12.64
C LEU A 67 24.76 -0.79 -13.89
N LYS A 68 25.83 -1.57 -13.73
CA LYS A 68 26.41 -2.36 -14.84
C LYS A 68 25.42 -3.39 -15.37
N SER A 69 24.74 -4.13 -14.50
CA SER A 69 23.74 -5.11 -14.91
C SER A 69 22.52 -4.46 -15.60
N LEU A 70 22.16 -3.24 -15.20
CA LEU A 70 21.12 -2.43 -15.83
C LEU A 70 21.51 -1.81 -17.16
N SER A 71 22.75 -2.01 -17.60
CA SER A 71 23.14 -1.69 -18.98
C SER A 71 22.51 -2.66 -19.99
N ASP A 72 21.98 -3.82 -19.53
CA ASP A 72 21.10 -4.67 -20.33
C ASP A 72 19.65 -4.16 -20.28
N PRO A 73 19.10 -3.65 -21.40
CA PRO A 73 17.72 -3.16 -21.47
C PRO A 73 16.67 -4.21 -21.11
N ASN A 74 16.96 -5.50 -21.36
CA ASN A 74 16.04 -6.59 -21.03
C ASN A 74 15.92 -6.80 -19.53
N MET A 75 17.00 -6.54 -18.78
CA MET A 75 16.99 -6.63 -17.32
C MET A 75 16.36 -5.38 -16.71
N ALA A 76 16.79 -4.20 -17.18
CA ALA A 76 16.25 -2.91 -16.79
C ALA A 76 14.72 -2.80 -16.94
N SER A 77 14.18 -3.32 -18.04
CA SER A 77 12.73 -3.31 -18.32
C SER A 77 11.89 -4.28 -17.46
N ARG A 78 12.53 -5.08 -16.59
CA ARG A 78 11.85 -5.96 -15.63
C ARG A 78 11.69 -5.32 -14.25
N ILE A 79 12.44 -4.27 -13.95
CA ILE A 79 12.32 -3.54 -12.69
C ILE A 79 11.06 -2.70 -12.73
N VAL A 80 10.15 -3.01 -11.81
CA VAL A 80 8.88 -2.28 -11.62
C VAL A 80 8.88 -1.59 -10.26
N MET A 81 9.57 -2.16 -9.27
CA MET A 81 9.69 -1.61 -7.94
C MET A 81 11.16 -1.42 -7.56
N LEU A 82 11.51 -0.24 -7.07
CA LEU A 82 12.87 0.10 -6.65
C LEU A 82 12.86 0.77 -5.29
N ALA A 83 13.61 0.23 -4.32
CA ALA A 83 13.85 0.85 -3.03
C ALA A 83 15.27 1.44 -2.97
N LEU A 84 15.34 2.73 -2.68
CA LEU A 84 16.56 3.54 -2.69
C LEU A 84 16.82 4.20 -1.35
N VAL A 85 18.09 4.25 -0.96
CA VAL A 85 18.56 5.10 0.13
C VAL A 85 19.31 6.28 -0.44
N LEU A 86 18.76 7.48 -0.29
CA LEU A 86 19.44 8.73 -0.66
C LEU A 86 20.50 9.05 0.40
N ARG A 87 21.77 9.00 -0.01
CA ARG A 87 22.95 9.35 0.79
C ARG A 87 23.77 10.41 0.05
N PRO A 88 24.55 11.23 0.79
CA PRO A 88 25.47 12.20 0.17
C PRO A 88 26.48 11.50 -0.74
N GLY A 89 26.82 12.11 -1.88
CA GLY A 89 27.80 11.61 -2.84
C GLY A 89 27.40 10.38 -3.66
N ARG A 90 26.17 9.84 -3.51
CA ARG A 90 25.70 8.68 -4.28
C ARG A 90 24.84 9.11 -5.47
N PRO A 91 25.25 8.81 -6.72
CA PRO A 91 24.44 9.09 -7.89
C PRO A 91 23.27 8.11 -7.94
N PHE A 92 22.05 8.59 -7.71
CA PHE A 92 20.85 7.75 -7.71
C PHE A 92 19.95 8.03 -8.92
N ALA A 93 20.08 9.21 -9.55
CA ALA A 93 19.39 9.55 -10.79
C ALA A 93 19.67 8.54 -11.93
N PRO A 94 20.92 8.10 -12.18
CA PRO A 94 21.19 7.10 -13.23
C PRO A 94 20.47 5.78 -12.99
N LEU A 95 20.33 5.37 -11.73
CA LEU A 95 19.66 4.12 -11.37
C LEU A 95 18.17 4.17 -11.68
N ILE A 96 17.51 5.28 -11.36
CA ILE A 96 16.10 5.49 -11.69
C ILE A 96 15.90 5.58 -13.21
N LEU A 97 16.74 6.34 -13.90
CA LEU A 97 16.66 6.51 -15.36
C LEU A 97 16.95 5.21 -16.13
N ALA A 98 17.74 4.31 -15.56
CA ALA A 98 17.98 2.99 -16.12
C ALA A 98 16.78 2.04 -16.01
N CYS A 99 15.72 2.40 -15.28
CA CYS A 99 14.54 1.55 -15.08
C CYS A 99 13.32 2.12 -15.83
N PRO A 100 13.17 1.84 -17.14
CA PRO A 100 12.13 2.46 -17.97
C PRO A 100 10.70 2.06 -17.57
N ARG A 101 10.53 0.97 -16.81
CA ARG A 101 9.22 0.50 -16.31
C ARG A 101 9.03 0.71 -14.80
N LEU A 102 9.85 1.59 -14.19
CA LEU A 102 9.75 1.86 -12.77
C LEU A 102 8.40 2.47 -12.42
N TYR A 103 7.56 1.68 -11.74
CA TYR A 103 6.22 2.05 -11.33
C TYR A 103 6.18 2.51 -9.87
N GLU A 104 6.83 1.75 -8.98
CA GLU A 104 6.92 2.06 -7.55
C GLU A 104 8.34 2.43 -7.16
N LEU A 105 8.46 3.59 -6.51
CA LEU A 105 9.71 4.06 -5.92
C LEU A 105 9.55 4.14 -4.41
N ARG A 106 10.37 3.42 -3.67
CA ARG A 106 10.50 3.54 -2.21
C ARG A 106 11.77 4.32 -1.89
N VAL A 107 11.67 5.34 -1.05
CA VAL A 107 12.80 6.24 -0.77
C VAL A 107 13.01 6.39 0.73
N LEU A 108 14.22 6.01 1.16
CA LEU A 108 14.79 6.34 2.45
C LEU A 108 15.74 7.54 2.28
N ILE A 109 15.40 8.67 2.89
CA ILE A 109 16.15 9.92 2.81
C ILE A 109 16.97 10.07 4.10
N LYS A 110 18.27 9.77 4.04
CA LYS A 110 19.18 9.90 5.19
C LYS A 110 19.91 11.24 5.25
N GLN A 111 19.75 12.09 4.23
CA GLN A 111 20.42 13.39 4.10
C GLN A 111 19.48 14.58 4.27
N GLN A 112 20.06 15.77 4.51
CA GLN A 112 19.29 17.01 4.71
C GLN A 112 18.98 17.76 3.42
N ALA A 113 19.86 17.68 2.42
CA ALA A 113 19.71 18.30 1.12
C ALA A 113 20.07 17.32 -0.01
N LEU A 114 19.53 17.56 -1.20
CA LEU A 114 19.99 16.91 -2.42
C LEU A 114 21.21 17.67 -2.95
N GLU A 115 22.25 16.95 -3.33
CA GLU A 115 23.42 17.53 -3.99
C GLU A 115 23.13 17.83 -5.46
N GLU A 116 22.23 17.05 -6.08
CA GLU A 116 21.88 17.16 -7.50
C GLU A 116 20.36 17.31 -7.68
N PRO A 117 19.91 18.03 -8.73
CA PRO A 117 18.50 18.08 -9.06
C PRO A 117 18.00 16.69 -9.45
N LEU A 118 16.85 16.31 -8.90
CA LEU A 118 16.16 15.09 -9.28
C LEU A 118 15.70 15.17 -10.74
N PRO A 119 15.93 14.12 -11.56
CA PRO A 119 15.30 14.06 -12.88
C PRO A 119 13.78 13.92 -12.72
N VAL A 120 13.04 14.31 -13.76
CA VAL A 120 11.61 14.00 -13.85
C VAL A 120 11.43 12.47 -13.83
N LEU A 121 10.45 12.01 -13.07
CA LEU A 121 10.12 10.61 -12.82
C LEU A 121 8.77 10.27 -13.49
N PRO A 122 8.69 10.26 -14.84
CA PRO A 122 7.40 10.19 -15.53
C PRO A 122 6.69 8.84 -15.36
N ASN A 123 7.42 7.75 -15.09
CA ASN A 123 6.82 6.41 -15.03
C ASN A 123 6.40 6.02 -13.60
N VAL A 124 6.88 6.75 -12.59
CA VAL A 124 6.59 6.45 -11.19
C VAL A 124 5.15 6.87 -10.88
N ARG A 125 4.32 5.89 -10.53
CA ARG A 125 2.91 6.09 -10.13
C ARG A 125 2.68 5.81 -8.65
N SER A 126 3.58 5.06 -8.00
CA SER A 126 3.55 4.79 -6.56
C SER A 126 4.84 5.32 -5.92
N LEU A 127 4.70 6.12 -4.87
CA LEU A 127 5.82 6.64 -4.08
C LEU A 127 5.62 6.31 -2.61
N VAL A 128 6.61 5.64 -2.03
CA VAL A 128 6.69 5.39 -0.59
C VAL A 128 7.86 6.17 -0.04
N LEU A 129 7.57 7.15 0.82
CA LEU A 129 8.60 7.85 1.58
C LEU A 129 8.65 7.20 2.97
N GLU A 130 9.84 6.77 3.39
CA GLU A 130 9.98 5.97 4.62
C GLU A 130 10.67 6.69 5.76
N VAL A 131 11.83 7.29 5.50
CA VAL A 131 12.61 8.00 6.51
C VAL A 131 13.09 9.31 5.92
N TRP A 132 12.92 10.41 6.64
CA TRP A 132 13.53 11.70 6.34
C TRP A 132 13.66 12.52 7.63
N PRO A 133 14.57 13.50 7.66
CA PRO A 133 14.55 14.53 8.70
C PRO A 133 13.25 15.33 8.62
N THR A 134 12.55 15.54 9.72
CA THR A 134 11.18 16.11 9.77
C THR A 134 11.03 17.45 9.01
N MET A 135 12.09 18.27 8.97
CA MET A 135 12.11 19.58 8.29
C MET A 135 12.75 19.54 6.89
N SER A 136 13.10 18.36 6.38
CA SER A 136 13.67 18.21 5.04
C SER A 136 12.67 18.63 3.95
N ARG A 137 13.16 19.34 2.94
CA ARG A 137 12.39 19.69 1.74
C ARG A 137 12.48 18.64 0.63
N ILE A 138 13.35 17.64 0.78
CA ILE A 138 13.57 16.58 -0.20
C ILE A 138 12.28 15.83 -0.57
N PRO A 139 11.37 15.48 0.39
CA PRO A 139 10.08 14.90 0.05
C PRO A 139 9.31 15.71 -1.00
N PHE A 140 9.22 17.03 -0.84
CA PHE A 140 8.53 17.90 -1.79
C PHE A 140 9.25 17.99 -3.13
N GLN A 141 10.58 17.97 -3.14
CA GLN A 141 11.36 17.95 -4.39
C GLN A 141 11.07 16.68 -5.18
N ILE A 142 11.04 15.51 -4.54
CA ILE A 142 10.66 14.24 -5.18
C ILE A 142 9.23 14.33 -5.71
N LEU A 143 8.28 14.77 -4.87
CA LEU A 143 6.88 14.94 -5.26
C LEU A 143 6.71 15.87 -6.48
N GLN A 144 7.49 16.94 -6.57
CA GLN A 144 7.48 17.85 -7.73
C GLN A 144 8.06 17.23 -9.00
N GLN A 145 8.90 16.21 -8.90
CA GLN A 145 9.45 15.50 -10.05
C GLN A 145 8.61 14.30 -10.48
N THR A 146 7.50 13.99 -9.81
CA THR A 146 6.68 12.81 -10.09
C THR A 146 5.29 13.19 -10.60
N PRO A 147 5.14 13.70 -11.84
CA PRO A 147 3.89 14.24 -12.35
C PRO A 147 2.77 13.19 -12.50
N ASN A 148 3.12 11.92 -12.66
CA ASN A 148 2.15 10.83 -12.82
C ASN A 148 1.87 10.07 -11.51
N LEU A 149 2.21 10.64 -10.36
CA LEU A 149 1.97 10.04 -9.07
C LEU A 149 0.46 9.82 -8.82
N ARG A 150 0.10 8.59 -8.48
CA ARG A 150 -1.27 8.17 -8.14
C ARG A 150 -1.37 7.72 -6.69
N CYS A 151 -0.36 7.00 -6.19
CA CYS A 151 -0.37 6.41 -4.86
C CYS A 151 0.77 6.99 -4.04
N LEU A 152 0.46 7.61 -2.90
CA LEU A 152 1.46 8.19 -2.00
C LEU A 152 1.36 7.58 -0.61
N ARG A 153 2.49 7.08 -0.11
CA ARG A 153 2.62 6.61 1.27
C ARG A 153 3.67 7.42 2.03
N LEU A 154 3.28 7.95 3.18
CA LEU A 154 4.12 8.71 4.08
C LEU A 154 4.27 7.97 5.42
N GLN A 155 5.47 7.44 5.68
CA GLN A 155 5.75 6.74 6.93
C GLN A 155 6.09 7.66 8.11
N ARG A 156 6.51 8.90 7.84
CA ARG A 156 6.86 9.92 8.86
C ARG A 156 6.08 11.21 8.66
N GLU A 157 6.16 12.07 9.67
CA GLU A 157 5.56 13.40 9.63
C GLU A 157 6.29 14.27 8.61
N LEU A 158 5.54 14.83 7.67
CA LEU A 158 6.00 15.85 6.74
C LEU A 158 5.66 17.22 7.33
N ALA A 159 6.67 17.89 7.90
CA ALA A 159 6.47 19.17 8.60
C ALA A 159 7.06 20.39 7.88
N SER A 160 7.93 20.17 6.88
CA SER A 160 8.46 21.26 6.07
C SER A 160 7.34 22.01 5.35
N TRP A 161 7.60 23.28 5.03
CA TRP A 161 6.68 24.07 4.23
C TRP A 161 6.68 23.59 2.78
N PRO A 162 5.52 23.35 2.16
CA PRO A 162 5.42 22.94 0.78
C PRO A 162 5.90 24.07 -0.15
N PRO A 163 6.24 23.73 -1.40
CA PRO A 163 6.50 24.73 -2.43
C PRO A 163 5.24 25.54 -2.74
N ALA A 164 5.45 26.77 -3.23
CA ALA A 164 4.34 27.64 -3.66
C ALA A 164 3.56 27.04 -4.85
N LEU A 165 4.26 26.32 -5.72
CA LEU A 165 3.67 25.61 -6.85
C LEU A 165 2.69 24.53 -6.37
N ALA A 166 1.60 24.35 -7.11
CA ALA A 166 0.67 23.26 -6.89
C ALA A 166 1.37 21.89 -7.12
N PRO A 167 0.89 20.81 -6.48
CA PRO A 167 1.39 19.47 -6.78
C PRO A 167 1.13 19.12 -8.26
N PRO A 168 2.12 18.59 -8.99
CA PRO A 168 1.99 18.32 -10.43
C PRO A 168 1.30 16.98 -10.75
N PHE A 169 0.60 16.37 -9.79
CA PHE A 169 0.06 15.01 -9.88
C PHE A 169 -1.42 14.96 -9.45
N LYS A 170 -2.04 13.77 -9.59
CA LYS A 170 -3.43 13.51 -9.19
C LYS A 170 -3.53 12.28 -8.30
N LEU A 171 -3.64 12.48 -6.99
CA LEU A 171 -3.62 11.39 -6.01
C LEU A 171 -4.92 10.58 -6.05
N TYR A 172 -4.76 9.31 -6.37
CA TYR A 172 -5.76 8.27 -6.26
C TYR A 172 -5.81 7.66 -4.84
N GLU A 173 -4.63 7.48 -4.24
CA GLU A 173 -4.47 6.89 -2.91
C GLU A 173 -3.49 7.69 -2.04
N LEU A 174 -3.89 7.91 -0.79
CA LEU A 174 -3.04 8.53 0.23
C LEU A 174 -3.01 7.65 1.49
N SER A 175 -1.82 7.20 1.87
CA SER A 175 -1.57 6.51 3.14
C SER A 175 -0.63 7.35 4.02
N VAL A 176 -1.10 7.69 5.22
CA VAL A 176 -0.34 8.48 6.20
C VAL A 176 -0.19 7.72 7.52
N ARG A 177 1.05 7.32 7.82
CA ARG A 177 1.38 6.67 9.11
C ARG A 177 1.59 7.66 10.24
N ARG A 178 2.13 8.83 9.90
CA ARG A 178 2.17 9.99 10.79
C ARG A 178 1.54 11.14 10.02
N PRO A 179 0.53 11.82 10.58
CA PRO A 179 -0.14 12.89 9.86
C PRO A 179 0.87 14.00 9.53
N PRO A 180 0.93 14.47 8.26
CA PRO A 180 1.67 15.70 7.93
C PRO A 180 1.13 16.89 8.73
N LYS A 181 1.91 17.97 8.83
CA LYS A 181 1.38 19.25 9.31
C LYS A 181 0.26 19.73 8.39
N ASP A 182 -0.71 20.45 8.94
CA ASP A 182 -1.92 20.87 8.21
C ASP A 182 -1.61 21.59 6.89
N HIS A 183 -0.58 22.44 6.84
CA HIS A 183 -0.17 23.13 5.61
C HIS A 183 0.38 22.17 4.54
N ALA A 184 1.13 21.15 4.95
CA ALA A 184 1.67 20.13 4.06
C ALA A 184 0.56 19.17 3.58
N LEU A 185 -0.33 18.78 4.49
CA LEU A 185 -1.48 17.95 4.16
C LEU A 185 -2.44 18.67 3.21
N ALA A 186 -2.76 19.94 3.48
CA ALA A 186 -3.58 20.75 2.58
C ALA A 186 -2.94 20.85 1.19
N TRP A 187 -1.62 21.04 1.10
CA TRP A 187 -0.92 21.03 -0.18
C TRP A 187 -1.09 19.72 -0.95
N LEU A 188 -0.92 18.58 -0.27
CA LEU A 188 -1.14 17.25 -0.85
C LEU A 188 -2.59 17.05 -1.30
N LEU A 189 -3.56 17.40 -0.46
CA LEU A 189 -4.98 17.18 -0.72
C LEU A 189 -5.52 18.01 -1.90
N ARG A 190 -4.89 19.14 -2.27
CA ARG A 190 -5.22 19.87 -3.51
C ARG A 190 -5.03 19.03 -4.77
N SER A 191 -4.17 18.02 -4.75
CA SER A 191 -3.99 17.09 -5.87
C SER A 191 -5.03 15.96 -5.89
N ALA A 192 -5.89 15.90 -4.88
CA ALA A 192 -6.74 14.75 -4.60
C ALA A 192 -8.25 15.09 -4.67
N THR A 193 -8.59 16.35 -4.95
CA THR A 193 -9.95 16.92 -4.93
C THR A 193 -10.98 16.11 -5.74
N ASP A 194 -10.61 15.60 -6.91
CA ASP A 194 -11.48 14.86 -7.83
C ASP A 194 -11.03 13.41 -8.07
N SER A 195 -10.01 12.96 -7.34
CA SER A 195 -9.34 11.69 -7.64
C SER A 195 -9.12 10.77 -6.46
N LEU A 196 -9.25 11.23 -5.21
CA LEU A 196 -8.95 10.40 -4.04
C LEU A 196 -10.00 9.33 -3.81
N VAL A 197 -9.64 8.07 -4.05
CA VAL A 197 -10.52 6.90 -3.87
C VAL A 197 -10.19 6.14 -2.60
N VAL A 198 -8.91 6.08 -2.22
CA VAL A 198 -8.43 5.33 -1.05
C VAL A 198 -7.72 6.27 -0.08
N LEU A 199 -8.17 6.29 1.17
CA LEU A 199 -7.54 7.02 2.25
C LEU A 199 -7.18 6.06 3.38
N GLU A 200 -5.93 6.08 3.77
CA GLU A 200 -5.41 5.33 4.90
C GLU A 200 -4.76 6.26 5.91
N SER A 201 -5.17 6.17 7.17
CA SER A 201 -4.68 7.06 8.23
C SER A 201 -4.47 6.30 9.53
N TYR A 202 -3.28 6.48 10.10
CA TYR A 202 -2.94 5.89 11.39
C TYR A 202 -3.41 6.70 12.61
N ASP A 203 -3.81 7.95 12.38
CA ASP A 203 -4.16 8.88 13.45
C ASP A 203 -5.60 9.38 13.25
N VAL A 204 -6.09 10.15 14.22
CA VAL A 204 -7.37 10.84 14.08
C VAL A 204 -7.26 11.95 13.03
N PRO A 205 -8.35 12.27 12.30
CA PRO A 205 -8.29 13.25 11.24
C PRO A 205 -8.12 14.65 11.86
N GLY A 206 -7.07 15.35 11.46
CA GLY A 206 -6.82 16.75 11.79
C GLY A 206 -7.76 17.71 11.03
N PRO A 207 -7.71 19.02 11.31
CA PRO A 207 -8.59 20.02 10.70
C PRO A 207 -8.57 19.98 9.17
N ALA A 208 -7.40 19.95 8.54
CA ALA A 208 -7.28 19.93 7.08
C ALA A 208 -7.93 18.68 6.46
N MET A 209 -7.73 17.50 7.06
CA MET A 209 -8.35 16.24 6.62
C MET A 209 -9.87 16.29 6.77
N ARG A 210 -10.38 16.81 7.89
CA ARG A 210 -11.83 16.92 8.13
C ARG A 210 -12.50 17.84 7.13
N SER A 211 -11.91 19.01 6.87
CA SER A 211 -12.44 19.95 5.87
C SER A 211 -12.46 19.30 4.48
N PHE A 212 -11.37 18.65 4.08
CA PHE A 212 -11.32 17.94 2.80
C PHE A 212 -12.37 16.83 2.69
N LEU A 213 -12.54 15.99 3.72
CA LEU A 213 -13.54 14.92 3.70
C LEU A 213 -14.97 15.46 3.73
N ALA A 214 -15.23 16.58 4.40
CA ALA A 214 -16.53 17.23 4.36
C ALA A 214 -16.90 17.71 2.94
N GLU A 215 -15.93 18.19 2.17
CA GLU A 215 -16.15 18.74 0.83
C GLU A 215 -16.08 17.67 -0.28
N HIS A 216 -15.14 16.74 -0.18
CA HIS A 216 -14.80 15.79 -1.25
C HIS A 216 -14.93 14.32 -0.84
N GLY A 217 -15.40 14.03 0.38
CA GLY A 217 -15.52 12.66 0.88
C GLY A 217 -16.48 11.78 0.07
N ALA A 218 -17.42 12.37 -0.67
CA ALA A 218 -18.44 11.65 -1.41
C ALA A 218 -17.90 10.65 -2.45
N GLN A 219 -16.69 10.86 -2.97
CA GLN A 219 -16.04 9.96 -3.94
C GLN A 219 -15.18 8.87 -3.29
N LEU A 220 -14.89 8.98 -1.99
CA LEU A 220 -14.02 8.06 -1.28
C LEU A 220 -14.68 6.67 -1.20
N GLN A 221 -14.00 5.65 -1.72
CA GLN A 221 -14.52 4.28 -1.74
C GLN A 221 -13.86 3.38 -0.68
N SER A 222 -12.66 3.71 -0.20
CA SER A 222 -12.00 2.98 0.89
C SER A 222 -11.46 3.92 1.95
N LEU A 223 -11.79 3.63 3.21
CA LEU A 223 -11.24 4.29 4.38
C LEU A 223 -10.63 3.25 5.31
N ARG A 224 -9.35 3.44 5.63
CA ARG A 224 -8.56 2.53 6.47
C ARG A 224 -8.02 3.31 7.65
N VAL A 225 -8.42 2.93 8.86
CA VAL A 225 -8.05 3.65 10.08
C VAL A 225 -7.33 2.75 11.05
N PHE A 226 -6.23 3.23 11.63
CA PHE A 226 -5.52 2.42 12.62
C PHE A 226 -6.31 2.37 13.92
N VAL A 227 -6.89 3.49 14.34
CA VAL A 227 -7.74 3.57 15.53
C VAL A 227 -9.10 4.10 15.11
N HIS A 228 -10.13 3.27 15.26
CA HIS A 228 -11.50 3.76 15.18
C HIS A 228 -11.78 4.66 16.40
N SER A 229 -12.31 5.86 16.15
CA SER A 229 -12.64 6.81 17.19
C SER A 229 -13.81 7.70 16.77
N PHE A 230 -14.45 8.35 17.75
CA PHE A 230 -15.53 9.31 17.50
C PHE A 230 -15.13 10.45 16.55
N ALA A 231 -13.84 10.78 16.44
CA ALA A 231 -13.35 11.81 15.53
C ALA A 231 -13.62 11.48 14.04
N TRP A 232 -13.78 10.20 13.70
CA TRP A 232 -14.13 9.74 12.36
C TRP A 232 -15.64 9.79 12.06
N ARG A 233 -16.49 10.01 13.06
CA ARG A 233 -17.96 9.97 12.89
C ARG A 233 -18.47 10.97 11.87
N THR A 234 -18.06 12.23 11.97
CA THR A 234 -18.49 13.28 11.03
C THR A 234 -17.91 13.06 9.64
N PRO A 235 -16.59 12.82 9.46
CA PRO A 235 -16.04 12.50 8.15
C PRO A 235 -16.70 11.30 7.46
N LEU A 236 -16.99 10.22 8.19
CA LEU A 236 -17.61 9.02 7.62
C LEU A 236 -19.01 9.27 7.06
N ARG A 237 -19.76 10.23 7.61
CA ARG A 237 -21.07 10.63 7.06
C ARG A 237 -20.98 11.33 5.71
N ALA A 238 -19.84 11.96 5.41
CA ALA A 238 -19.61 12.59 4.11
C ALA A 238 -19.19 11.56 3.04
N CYS A 239 -18.68 10.40 3.45
CA CYS A 239 -18.22 9.34 2.56
C CYS A 239 -19.36 8.43 2.07
N VAL A 240 -20.26 8.98 1.25
CA VAL A 240 -21.48 8.27 0.81
C VAL A 240 -21.23 7.14 -0.20
N ALA A 241 -20.08 7.12 -0.88
CA ALA A 241 -19.71 6.06 -1.82
C ALA A 241 -18.77 5.00 -1.20
N LEU A 242 -18.64 4.98 0.13
CA LEU A 242 -17.68 4.13 0.82
C LEU A 242 -18.06 2.65 0.69
N LYS A 243 -17.20 1.85 0.04
CA LYS A 243 -17.36 0.41 -0.18
C LYS A 243 -16.50 -0.43 0.75
N GLU A 244 -15.37 0.11 1.19
CA GLU A 244 -14.45 -0.57 2.11
C GLU A 244 -14.22 0.26 3.36
N TYR A 245 -14.31 -0.41 4.52
CA TYR A 245 -13.88 0.15 5.79
C TYR A 245 -12.97 -0.83 6.51
N LYS A 246 -11.71 -0.43 6.76
CA LYS A 246 -10.74 -1.24 7.50
C LYS A 246 -10.39 -0.57 8.83
N MET A 247 -10.34 -1.34 9.92
CA MET A 247 -9.92 -0.86 11.25
C MET A 247 -8.95 -1.82 11.92
N VAL A 248 -7.74 -1.39 12.28
CA VAL A 248 -6.78 -2.31 12.93
C VAL A 248 -6.87 -2.36 14.43
N ARG A 249 -7.33 -1.28 15.04
CA ARG A 249 -7.63 -1.28 16.45
C ARG A 249 -9.10 -0.98 16.66
N MET A 250 -9.81 -2.02 17.06
CA MET A 250 -11.16 -1.93 17.57
C MET A 250 -11.21 -1.05 18.83
N PRO A 251 -12.27 -0.23 19.01
CA PRO A 251 -12.48 0.47 20.25
C PRO A 251 -12.92 -0.51 21.34
N THR A 252 -12.35 -0.40 22.54
CA THR A 252 -12.73 -1.27 23.67
C THR A 252 -14.01 -0.80 24.36
N ILE A 253 -14.23 0.52 24.41
CA ILE A 253 -15.32 1.15 25.18
C ILE A 253 -16.38 1.78 24.27
N GLN A 254 -15.97 2.28 23.09
CA GLN A 254 -16.88 3.05 22.23
C GLN A 254 -17.65 2.13 21.30
N PRO A 255 -18.96 2.31 21.15
CA PRO A 255 -19.71 1.57 20.15
C PRO A 255 -19.23 1.95 18.75
N LEU A 256 -19.13 0.96 17.87
CA LEU A 256 -19.02 1.23 16.43
C LEU A 256 -20.26 2.01 16.02
N PHE A 257 -20.06 3.20 15.46
CA PHE A 257 -21.16 3.97 14.90
C PHE A 257 -21.57 3.43 13.53
N GLU A 258 -22.77 3.81 13.08
CA GLU A 258 -23.32 3.40 11.79
C GLU A 258 -22.37 3.74 10.64
N LEU A 259 -22.01 2.71 9.87
CA LEU A 259 -21.28 2.88 8.62
C LEU A 259 -22.26 3.09 7.45
N PRO A 260 -21.81 3.69 6.33
CA PRO A 260 -22.62 3.79 5.13
C PRO A 260 -23.17 2.42 4.68
N LYS A 261 -24.41 2.39 4.20
CA LYS A 261 -25.04 1.15 3.69
C LYS A 261 -24.35 0.61 2.43
N THR A 262 -23.48 1.39 1.80
CA THR A 262 -22.69 1.04 0.61
C THR A 262 -21.51 0.14 0.89
N ILE A 263 -21.19 -0.14 2.17
CA ILE A 263 -20.07 -1.00 2.53
C ILE A 263 -20.28 -2.41 1.97
N GLU A 264 -19.32 -2.85 1.15
CA GLU A 264 -19.22 -4.19 0.58
C GLU A 264 -18.16 -5.04 1.32
N HIS A 265 -17.13 -4.39 1.87
CA HIS A 265 -16.03 -5.02 2.59
C HIS A 265 -15.77 -4.34 3.94
N LEU A 266 -15.86 -5.13 5.01
CA LEU A 266 -15.48 -4.71 6.37
C LEU A 266 -14.26 -5.51 6.81
N ALA A 267 -13.17 -4.82 7.18
CA ALA A 267 -12.00 -5.47 7.72
C ALA A 267 -11.73 -4.98 9.15
N PHE A 268 -11.48 -5.89 10.09
CA PHE A 268 -11.02 -5.51 11.42
C PHE A 268 -9.92 -6.42 11.96
N ALA A 269 -9.02 -5.87 12.77
CA ALA A 269 -8.11 -6.65 13.61
C ALA A 269 -8.45 -6.45 15.08
N ASN A 270 -8.28 -7.50 15.87
CA ASN A 270 -8.50 -7.50 17.30
C ASN A 270 -7.20 -7.93 18.01
N GLN A 271 -6.35 -6.94 18.29
CA GLN A 271 -5.07 -7.16 18.97
C GLN A 271 -5.22 -7.46 20.48
N GLY A 272 -6.45 -7.68 20.97
CA GLY A 272 -6.77 -7.84 22.38
C GLY A 272 -7.71 -9.03 22.65
N LYS A 273 -8.15 -9.13 23.90
CA LYS A 273 -9.21 -10.06 24.34
C LYS A 273 -10.58 -9.38 24.37
N ASP A 274 -10.70 -8.28 23.64
CA ASP A 274 -11.92 -7.49 23.63
C ASP A 274 -12.97 -8.21 22.79
N SER A 275 -14.22 -8.18 23.27
CA SER A 275 -15.35 -8.78 22.56
C SER A 275 -15.52 -8.19 21.15
N ILE A 276 -15.81 -9.06 20.18
CA ILE A 276 -16.11 -8.67 18.79
C ILE A 276 -17.62 -8.47 18.54
N ALA A 277 -18.46 -8.63 19.55
CA ALA A 277 -19.90 -8.39 19.50
C ALA A 277 -20.32 -7.02 18.88
N PRO A 278 -19.58 -5.90 19.05
CA PRO A 278 -19.86 -4.67 18.31
C PRO A 278 -19.84 -4.85 16.79
N VAL A 279 -18.89 -5.65 16.26
CA VAL A 279 -18.82 -5.98 14.84
C VAL A 279 -20.02 -6.82 14.44
N THR A 280 -20.35 -7.86 15.21
CA THR A 280 -21.53 -8.72 14.95
C THR A 280 -22.83 -7.92 14.85
N ARG A 281 -23.01 -6.90 15.69
CA ARG A 281 -24.17 -5.98 15.61
C ARG A 281 -24.13 -5.11 14.36
N LEU A 282 -22.96 -4.57 14.03
CA LEU A 282 -22.77 -3.72 12.85
C LEU A 282 -23.08 -4.49 11.56
N VAL A 283 -22.63 -5.75 11.43
CA VAL A 283 -22.85 -6.60 10.27
C VAL A 283 -24.33 -6.71 9.89
N LYS A 284 -25.21 -6.86 10.87
CA LYS A 284 -26.68 -6.93 10.64
C LYS A 284 -27.28 -5.67 10.03
N SER A 285 -26.58 -4.53 10.16
CA SER A 285 -27.03 -3.23 9.64
C SER A 285 -26.53 -2.90 8.23
N LEU A 286 -25.65 -3.73 7.65
CA LEU A 286 -24.99 -3.49 6.37
C LEU A 286 -25.56 -4.37 5.26
N PRO A 287 -26.56 -3.90 4.50
CA PRO A 287 -27.28 -4.74 3.54
C PRO A 287 -26.47 -5.16 2.32
N ASN A 288 -25.42 -4.41 1.98
CA ASN A 288 -24.55 -4.68 0.83
C ASN A 288 -23.24 -5.37 1.22
N LEU A 289 -23.07 -5.74 2.49
CA LEU A 289 -21.84 -6.38 2.96
C LEU A 289 -21.70 -7.75 2.29
N ARG A 290 -20.52 -8.04 1.76
CA ARG A 290 -20.21 -9.29 1.05
C ARG A 290 -19.10 -10.07 1.72
N ILE A 291 -18.11 -9.36 2.25
CA ILE A 291 -16.90 -9.96 2.80
C ILE A 291 -16.57 -9.28 4.12
N ILE A 292 -16.20 -10.10 5.11
CA ILE A 292 -15.54 -9.67 6.32
C ILE A 292 -14.15 -10.29 6.36
N THR A 293 -13.14 -9.44 6.53
CA THR A 293 -11.76 -9.87 6.73
C THR A 293 -11.36 -9.62 8.18
N HIS A 294 -10.83 -10.64 8.85
CA HIS A 294 -10.39 -10.55 10.25
C HIS A 294 -9.00 -11.14 10.45
N ASP A 295 -8.29 -10.73 11.50
CA ASP A 295 -7.03 -11.36 11.90
C ASP A 295 -7.26 -12.73 12.57
N ALA A 296 -6.19 -13.53 12.67
CA ALA A 296 -6.26 -14.86 13.29
C ALA A 296 -6.73 -14.79 14.75
N TRP A 297 -6.30 -13.78 15.51
CA TRP A 297 -6.68 -13.60 16.92
C TRP A 297 -8.18 -13.33 17.13
N SER A 298 -8.86 -12.72 16.16
CA SER A 298 -10.32 -12.56 16.22
C SER A 298 -11.04 -13.91 16.20
N ALA A 299 -10.49 -14.92 15.54
CA ALA A 299 -11.10 -16.25 15.48
C ALA A 299 -11.05 -17.02 16.82
N GLU A 300 -10.19 -16.58 17.74
CA GLU A 300 -10.00 -17.17 19.07
C GLU A 300 -10.95 -16.57 20.13
N GLN A 301 -11.74 -15.55 19.78
CA GLN A 301 -12.65 -14.90 20.73
C GLN A 301 -13.91 -15.74 20.97
N ASP A 302 -14.41 -15.72 22.22
CA ASP A 302 -15.59 -16.50 22.64
C ASP A 302 -16.84 -16.19 21.80
N ASP A 303 -17.00 -14.93 21.39
CA ASP A 303 -18.14 -14.43 20.60
C ASP A 303 -17.91 -14.49 19.08
N PHE A 304 -16.82 -15.12 18.61
CA PHE A 304 -16.58 -15.31 17.18
C PHE A 304 -17.60 -16.26 16.53
N LEU A 305 -18.11 -17.24 17.28
CA LEU A 305 -19.15 -18.14 16.78
C LEU A 305 -20.43 -17.37 16.42
N ASP A 306 -20.79 -16.36 17.20
CA ASP A 306 -21.95 -15.50 16.90
C ASP A 306 -21.74 -14.72 15.61
N LEU A 307 -20.54 -14.17 15.39
CA LEU A 307 -20.20 -13.50 14.13
C LEU A 307 -20.33 -14.46 12.95
N ARG A 308 -19.79 -15.68 13.08
CA ARG A 308 -19.87 -16.71 12.04
C ARG A 308 -21.31 -17.06 11.68
N ASN A 309 -22.13 -17.36 12.68
CA ASN A 309 -23.54 -17.70 12.48
C ASN A 309 -24.31 -16.57 11.77
N VAL A 310 -24.08 -15.31 12.18
CA VAL A 310 -24.70 -14.15 11.55
C VAL A 310 -24.26 -14.02 10.09
N CYS A 311 -22.97 -14.19 9.81
CA CYS A 311 -22.43 -14.09 8.44
C CYS A 311 -22.99 -15.19 7.54
N GLU A 312 -23.06 -16.43 8.02
CA GLU A 312 -23.67 -17.55 7.29
C GLU A 312 -25.16 -17.30 6.98
N GLN A 313 -25.91 -16.78 7.96
CA GLN A 313 -27.33 -16.48 7.79
C GLN A 313 -27.60 -15.44 6.68
N ILE A 314 -26.72 -14.45 6.52
CA ILE A 314 -26.88 -13.34 5.55
C ILE A 314 -26.05 -13.52 4.28
N GLY A 315 -25.29 -14.62 4.14
CA GLY A 315 -24.45 -14.90 2.97
C GLY A 315 -23.18 -14.05 2.87
N VAL A 316 -22.63 -13.59 3.99
CA VAL A 316 -21.35 -12.84 4.05
C VAL A 316 -20.19 -13.80 4.22
N ALA A 317 -19.17 -13.69 3.37
CA ALA A 317 -17.97 -14.50 3.45
C ALA A 317 -17.04 -14.01 4.56
N LEU A 318 -16.62 -14.90 5.46
CA LEU A 318 -15.55 -14.65 6.43
C LEU A 318 -14.21 -15.09 5.88
N ARG A 319 -13.20 -14.22 5.99
CA ARG A 319 -11.82 -14.48 5.56
C ARG A 319 -10.84 -14.12 6.67
N VAL A 320 -9.85 -14.99 6.86
CA VAL A 320 -8.70 -14.69 7.71
C VAL A 320 -7.66 -13.95 6.88
N GLU A 321 -7.20 -12.81 7.37
CA GLU A 321 -6.06 -12.09 6.79
C GLU A 321 -4.78 -12.87 7.11
N THR A 322 -4.08 -13.30 6.07
CA THR A 322 -2.84 -14.10 6.19
C THR A 322 -1.60 -13.24 6.35
N PHE A 323 -1.71 -11.95 6.02
CA PHE A 323 -0.64 -10.98 6.18
C PHE A 323 -0.84 -10.15 7.46
N PRO A 324 0.20 -9.49 7.98
CA PRO A 324 0.01 -8.38 8.91
C PRO A 324 -1.10 -7.48 8.38
N PHE A 325 -2.11 -7.20 9.21
CA PHE A 325 -3.34 -6.52 8.79
C PHE A 325 -3.09 -5.13 8.17
N TRP A 326 -1.92 -4.55 8.47
CA TRP A 326 -1.46 -3.28 7.92
C TRP A 326 -0.44 -3.42 6.78
N ASN A 327 -0.35 -4.59 6.16
CA ASN A 327 0.54 -4.74 5.03
C ASN A 327 0.02 -4.02 3.81
N CYS A 328 0.99 -3.52 3.06
CA CYS A 328 0.76 -2.73 1.89
C CYS A 328 0.30 -3.66 0.76
N GLU A 329 -0.98 -3.53 0.42
CA GLU A 329 -1.53 -4.01 -0.85
C GLU A 329 -0.76 -3.38 -2.02
N ASP A 330 -0.90 -3.99 -3.19
CA ASP A 330 -0.34 -3.45 -4.42
C ASP A 330 -0.91 -2.07 -4.72
N ALA A 331 -0.05 -1.11 -5.06
CA ALA A 331 -0.41 0.29 -5.31
C ALA A 331 -1.07 0.51 -6.68
N VAL A 332 -2.03 -0.35 -7.03
CA VAL A 332 -2.80 -0.32 -8.27
C VAL A 332 -4.22 0.18 -8.02
N GLU A 333 -4.85 0.73 -9.05
CA GLU A 333 -6.26 1.13 -8.98
C GLU A 333 -7.16 -0.07 -8.64
N VAL A 334 -8.21 0.16 -7.86
CA VAL A 334 -9.05 -0.90 -7.33
C VAL A 334 -10.27 -1.13 -8.22
N ASP A 335 -10.49 -2.37 -8.63
CA ASP A 335 -11.72 -2.74 -9.35
C ASP A 335 -12.79 -3.26 -8.39
N ARG A 336 -12.36 -3.86 -7.28
CA ARG A 336 -13.22 -4.44 -6.23
C ARG A 336 -12.48 -4.49 -4.89
N PHE A 337 -13.24 -4.43 -3.80
CA PHE A 337 -12.70 -4.61 -2.44
C PHE A 337 -12.99 -6.02 -1.90
N PRO A 338 -12.09 -6.63 -1.11
CA PRO A 338 -10.74 -6.18 -0.81
C PRO A 338 -9.85 -6.13 -2.04
N ARG A 339 -8.94 -5.14 -2.08
CA ARG A 339 -7.79 -5.19 -2.99
C ARG A 339 -6.79 -6.18 -2.40
N THR A 340 -6.59 -7.30 -3.08
CA THR A 340 -5.63 -8.33 -2.64
C THR A 340 -4.26 -8.05 -3.23
N LYS A 341 -3.21 -8.44 -2.50
CA LYS A 341 -1.86 -8.53 -3.07
C LYS A 341 -1.79 -9.75 -4.00
N SER A 342 -1.33 -9.59 -5.23
CA SER A 342 -1.27 -10.69 -6.21
C SER A 342 -0.29 -10.37 -7.33
N LEU A 343 0.39 -11.38 -7.84
CA LEU A 343 1.25 -11.24 -9.01
C LEU A 343 0.48 -10.75 -10.24
N SER A 344 -0.82 -11.07 -10.35
CA SER A 344 -1.66 -10.57 -11.44
C SER A 344 -1.74 -9.04 -11.49
N ASN A 345 -1.59 -8.34 -10.35
CA ASN A 345 -1.54 -6.88 -10.31
C ASN A 345 -0.27 -6.31 -10.97
N SER A 346 0.80 -7.10 -11.10
CA SER A 346 2.02 -6.68 -11.79
C SER A 346 1.76 -6.32 -13.25
N GLY A 347 0.75 -6.94 -13.88
CA GLY A 347 0.31 -6.59 -15.23
C GLY A 347 -0.28 -5.18 -15.33
N ARG A 348 -0.84 -4.67 -14.23
CA ARG A 348 -1.43 -3.32 -14.10
C ARG A 348 -0.40 -2.26 -13.72
N MET A 349 0.76 -2.67 -13.22
CA MET A 349 1.89 -1.80 -12.90
C MET A 349 2.72 -1.48 -14.15
N ARG A 350 2.09 -0.88 -15.16
CA ARG A 350 2.71 -0.58 -16.46
C ARG A 350 2.50 0.86 -16.91
#